data_AF-A0A918LZY0-F1
#
_entry.id   AF-A0A918LZY0-F1
#
_cell.length_a   1.000
_cell.length_b   1.000
_cell.length_c   1.000
_cell.angle_alpha   90.00
_cell.angle_beta   90.00
_cell.angle_gamma   90.00
#
_symmetry.space_group_name_H-M   'P 1'
#
loop_
_entity.id
_entity.type
_entity.pdbx_description
1 polymer ?
#
loop_
_entity_poly.entity_id
_entity_poly.type
_entity_poly.pdbx_seq_one_letter_code
_entity_poly.pdbx_strand_id
1 'polypeptide(L)'
;MDQDMVLRARVKLLSANRRVVRGVEGLQIYRLLVQVAPEVYGSKLAYVLVEASASPLVRELPVRRRALLEEAIAVAAALDTANPYRDKVLARALAARRELDGEQTT
;
A
#
# COMPACT_ATOMS: atom_id res chain seq x y z
N MET A 1 -10.95 18.87 7.49
CA MET A 1 -10.40 17.50 7.38
C MET A 1 -11.24 16.64 8.31
N ASP A 2 -11.96 15.68 7.76
CA ASP A 2 -13.16 15.13 8.41
C ASP A 2 -12.81 14.05 9.44
N GLN A 3 -12.69 14.44 10.71
CA GLN A 3 -12.39 13.54 11.82
C GLN A 3 -13.35 12.34 11.88
N ASP A 4 -14.57 12.51 11.36
CA ASP A 4 -15.61 11.50 11.28
C ASP A 4 -15.24 10.35 10.32
N MET A 5 -14.58 10.69 9.20
CA MET A 5 -14.10 9.70 8.23
C MET A 5 -12.94 8.88 8.78
N VAL A 6 -12.08 9.51 9.58
CA VAL A 6 -10.97 8.87 10.29
C VAL A 6 -11.50 7.90 11.36
N LEU A 7 -12.51 8.34 12.11
CA LEU A 7 -13.14 7.51 13.14
C LEU A 7 -13.79 6.28 12.50
N ARG A 8 -14.50 6.44 11.37
CA ARG A 8 -15.08 5.32 10.61
C ARG A 8 -14.02 4.36 10.08
N ALA A 9 -12.90 4.86 9.56
CA ALA A 9 -11.80 4.01 9.10
C ALA A 9 -11.16 3.22 10.25
N ARG A 10 -10.99 3.85 11.42
CA ARG A 10 -10.50 3.18 12.64
C ARG A 10 -11.48 2.16 13.18
N VAL A 11 -12.78 2.47 13.23
CA VAL A 11 -13.84 1.54 13.63
C VAL A 11 -13.87 0.33 12.70
N LYS A 12 -13.79 0.52 11.38
CA LYS A 12 -13.69 -0.60 10.41
C LYS A 12 -12.46 -1.48 10.66
N LEU A 13 -11.32 -0.89 11.02
CA LEU A 13 -10.09 -1.63 11.26
C LEU A 13 -10.15 -2.43 12.58
N LEU A 14 -10.77 -1.85 13.62
CA LEU A 14 -11.03 -2.54 14.89
C LEU A 14 -12.02 -3.70 14.71
N SER A 15 -13.09 -3.52 13.91
CA SER A 15 -14.05 -4.58 13.59
C SER A 15 -13.45 -5.70 12.75
N ALA A 16 -12.41 -5.43 11.94
CA ALA A 16 -11.81 -6.43 11.07
C ALA A 16 -10.95 -7.48 11.82
N ASN A 17 -10.66 -7.29 13.12
CA ASN A 17 -9.92 -8.18 14.01
C ASN A 17 -8.74 -8.94 13.35
N ARG A 18 -8.02 -8.29 12.43
CA ARG A 18 -6.84 -8.81 11.73
C ARG A 18 -5.75 -7.75 11.75
N ARG A 19 -4.52 -8.19 12.03
CA ARG A 19 -3.31 -7.35 12.06
C ARG A 19 -3.08 -6.54 10.76
N VAL A 20 -3.62 -7.01 9.62
CA VAL A 20 -3.67 -6.32 8.32
C VAL A 20 -4.95 -6.70 7.58
N VAL A 21 -5.72 -5.71 7.13
CA VAL A 21 -6.87 -5.94 6.23
C VAL A 21 -6.35 -6.04 4.80
N ARG A 22 -6.56 -7.19 4.14
CA ARG A 22 -6.10 -7.48 2.77
C ARG A 22 -7.24 -7.28 1.76
N GLY A 23 -6.90 -7.10 0.49
CA GLY A 23 -7.88 -6.94 -0.60
C GLY A 23 -8.34 -5.48 -0.82
N VAL A 24 -9.30 -5.30 -1.74
CA VAL A 24 -9.74 -3.96 -2.19
C VAL A 24 -10.24 -3.09 -1.04
N GLU A 25 -11.00 -3.64 -0.10
CA GLU A 25 -11.48 -2.89 1.08
C GLU A 25 -10.34 -2.46 2.00
N GLY A 26 -9.37 -3.35 2.27
CA GLY A 26 -8.21 -3.00 3.09
C GLY A 26 -7.38 -1.88 2.48
N LEU A 27 -7.24 -1.89 1.16
CA LEU A 27 -6.49 -0.89 0.41
C LEU A 27 -7.16 0.49 0.48
N GLN A 28 -8.49 0.55 0.35
CA GLN A 28 -9.24 1.81 0.52
C GLN A 28 -9.15 2.34 1.96
N ILE A 29 -9.22 1.47 2.98
CA ILE A 29 -9.07 1.87 4.38
C ILE A 29 -7.68 2.46 4.62
N TYR A 30 -6.61 1.80 4.18
CA TYR A 30 -5.25 2.31 4.38
C TYR A 30 -4.97 3.61 3.60
N ARG A 31 -5.55 3.79 2.41
CA ARG A 31 -5.49 5.07 1.68
C ARG A 31 -6.13 6.22 2.45
N LEU A 32 -7.25 5.98 3.13
CA LEU A 32 -7.88 7.00 3.98
C LEU A 32 -7.03 7.30 5.21
N LEU A 33 -6.47 6.28 5.84
CA LEU A 33 -5.67 6.42 7.05
C LEU A 33 -4.34 7.15 6.81
N VAL A 34 -3.70 6.93 5.65
CA VAL A 34 -2.42 7.60 5.32
C VAL A 34 -2.58 9.11 5.16
N GLN A 35 -3.76 9.59 4.76
CA GLN A 35 -4.01 11.03 4.64
C GLN A 35 -3.93 11.73 6.00
N VAL A 36 -4.19 11.02 7.09
CA VAL A 36 -4.33 11.58 8.43
C VAL A 36 -3.09 11.33 9.28
N ALA A 37 -2.51 10.14 9.15
CA ALA A 37 -1.31 9.74 9.89
C ALA A 37 -0.37 8.95 8.96
N PRO A 38 0.30 9.64 8.02
CA PRO A 38 1.14 9.00 7.01
C PRO A 38 2.26 8.16 7.64
N GLU A 39 2.88 8.64 8.71
CA GLU A 39 3.96 7.91 9.39
C GLU A 39 3.50 6.61 10.07
N VAL A 40 2.24 6.55 10.49
CA VAL A 40 1.69 5.39 11.21
C VAL A 40 1.23 4.31 10.23
N TYR A 41 0.65 4.73 9.09
CA TYR A 41 -0.04 3.83 8.18
C TYR A 41 0.63 3.67 6.81
N GLY A 42 1.55 4.56 6.43
CA GLY A 42 2.17 4.55 5.11
C GLY A 42 2.97 3.28 4.84
N SER A 43 3.71 2.77 5.82
CA SER A 43 4.43 1.49 5.67
C SER A 43 3.48 0.30 5.45
N LYS A 44 2.30 0.31 6.10
CA LYS A 44 1.26 -0.71 5.90
C LYS A 44 0.58 -0.57 4.55
N LEU A 45 0.28 0.66 4.12
CA LEU A 45 -0.30 0.92 2.80
C LEU A 45 0.66 0.48 1.69
N ALA A 46 1.93 0.88 1.74
CA ALA A 46 2.95 0.46 0.78
C ALA A 46 3.06 -1.07 0.70
N TYR A 47 3.06 -1.76 1.84
CA TYR A 47 3.06 -3.22 1.87
C TYR A 47 1.82 -3.83 1.21
N VAL A 48 0.62 -3.35 1.53
CA VAL A 48 -0.64 -3.88 0.98
C VAL A 48 -0.77 -3.59 -0.51
N LEU A 49 -0.26 -2.45 -1.00
CA LEU A 49 -0.21 -2.12 -2.43
C LEU A 49 0.68 -3.10 -3.20
N VAL A 50 1.85 -3.45 -2.65
CA VAL A 50 2.72 -4.47 -3.26
C VAL A 50 2.02 -5.84 -3.30
N GLU A 51 1.43 -6.29 -2.19
CA GLU A 51 0.68 -7.56 -2.16
C GLU A 51 -0.51 -7.56 -3.14
N ALA A 52 -1.20 -6.42 -3.29
CA ALA A 52 -2.29 -6.29 -4.24
C ALA A 52 -1.80 -6.40 -5.69
N SER A 53 -0.62 -5.86 -6.01
CA SER A 53 -0.02 -5.97 -7.35
C SER A 53 0.35 -7.41 -7.76
N ALA A 54 0.57 -8.28 -6.78
CA ALA A 54 0.83 -9.70 -6.98
C ALA A 54 -0.45 -10.57 -6.93
N SER A 55 -1.62 -9.97 -6.70
CA SER A 55 -2.88 -10.71 -6.61
C SER A 55 -3.25 -11.34 -7.96
N PRO A 56 -3.78 -12.58 -7.98
CA PRO A 56 -4.31 -13.20 -9.19
C PRO A 56 -5.34 -12.32 -9.92
N LEU A 57 -6.08 -11.48 -9.19
CA LEU A 57 -7.11 -10.59 -9.74
C LEU A 57 -6.57 -9.52 -10.69
N VAL A 58 -5.29 -9.17 -10.59
CA VAL A 58 -4.64 -8.15 -11.44
C VAL A 58 -3.46 -8.70 -12.21
N ARG A 59 -3.19 -10.01 -12.12
CA ARG A 59 -2.02 -10.66 -12.73
C ARG A 59 -1.91 -10.37 -14.24
N GLU A 60 -3.03 -10.43 -14.95
CA GLU A 60 -3.12 -10.20 -16.40
C GLU A 60 -3.31 -8.72 -16.77
N LEU A 61 -3.26 -7.80 -15.80
CA LEU A 61 -3.48 -6.38 -15.97
C LEU A 61 -2.20 -5.59 -15.67
N PRO A 62 -1.18 -5.63 -16.56
CA PRO A 62 0.14 -5.06 -16.29
C PRO A 62 0.09 -3.56 -15.97
N VAL A 63 -0.79 -2.80 -16.60
CA VAL A 63 -0.99 -1.37 -16.31
C VAL A 63 -1.51 -1.16 -14.88
N ARG A 64 -2.45 -1.99 -14.40
CA ARG A 64 -2.97 -1.90 -13.03
C ARG A 64 -1.96 -2.33 -11.99
N ARG A 65 -1.22 -3.43 -12.26
CA ARG A 65 -0.08 -3.83 -11.43
C ARG A 65 0.93 -2.68 -11.35
N ARG A 66 1.18 -2.03 -12.49
CA ARG A 66 2.11 -0.91 -12.53
C ARG A 66 1.64 0.25 -11.66
N ALA A 67 0.39 0.69 -11.78
CA ALA A 67 -0.15 1.78 -10.96
C ALA A 67 -0.08 1.50 -9.45
N LEU A 68 -0.41 0.27 -9.01
CA LEU A 68 -0.34 -0.14 -7.60
C LEU A 68 1.07 -0.02 -7.03
N LEU A 69 2.08 -0.48 -7.78
CA LEU A 69 3.48 -0.39 -7.37
C LEU A 69 4.01 1.06 -7.36
N GLU A 70 3.42 1.95 -8.16
CA GLU A 70 3.85 3.35 -8.31
C GLU A 70 3.41 4.13 -7.09
N GLU A 71 2.15 3.90 -6.69
CA GLU A 71 1.63 4.38 -5.43
C GLU A 71 2.41 3.80 -4.23
N ALA A 72 2.78 2.52 -4.27
CA ALA A 72 3.56 1.91 -3.17
C ALA A 72 4.92 2.59 -2.99
N ILE A 73 5.62 2.86 -4.09
CA ILE A 73 6.89 3.60 -4.09
C ILE A 73 6.68 5.03 -3.56
N ALA A 74 5.66 5.74 -4.06
CA ALA A 74 5.38 7.11 -3.64
C ALA A 74 5.08 7.20 -2.14
N VAL A 75 4.23 6.31 -1.62
CA VAL A 75 3.89 6.25 -0.18
C VAL A 75 5.13 5.92 0.65
N ALA A 76 5.93 4.93 0.24
CA ALA A 76 7.14 4.56 0.95
C ALA A 76 8.20 5.67 0.94
N ALA A 77 8.37 6.36 -0.18
CA ALA A 77 9.33 7.46 -0.31
C ALA A 77 8.93 8.72 0.48
N ALA A 78 7.64 8.89 0.75
CA ALA A 78 7.10 10.00 1.52
C ALA A 78 7.22 9.84 3.05
N LEU A 79 7.46 8.62 3.56
CA LEU A 79 7.70 8.37 4.99
C LEU A 79 8.95 9.11 5.46
N ASP A 80 9.05 9.51 6.72
CA ASP A 80 10.28 10.11 7.25
C ASP A 80 11.48 9.16 7.16
N THR A 81 12.69 9.69 6.97
CA THR A 81 13.94 8.89 6.96
C THR A 81 14.20 8.16 8.28
N ALA A 82 13.68 8.66 9.40
CA ALA A 82 13.72 8.02 10.71
C ALA A 82 12.68 6.89 10.84
N ASN A 83 11.76 6.74 9.89
CA ASN A 83 10.77 5.67 9.94
C ASN A 83 11.47 4.31 9.75
N PRO A 84 11.43 3.41 10.76
CA PRO A 84 12.22 2.17 10.74
C PRO A 84 11.78 1.20 9.64
N TYR A 85 10.62 1.41 9.03
CA TYR A 85 10.10 0.55 7.98
C TYR A 85 10.33 1.11 6.57
N ARG A 86 10.68 2.39 6.42
CA ARG A 86 10.78 3.10 5.13
C ARG A 86 11.60 2.32 4.12
N ASP A 87 12.87 2.05 4.45
CA ASP A 87 13.80 1.41 3.52
C ASP A 87 13.33 0.02 3.12
N LYS A 88 12.82 -0.75 4.09
CA LYS A 88 12.30 -2.10 3.85
C LYS A 88 11.13 -2.10 2.88
N VAL A 89 10.15 -1.22 3.07
CA VAL A 89 8.96 -1.19 2.20
C VAL A 89 9.26 -0.57 0.84
N LEU A 90 10.15 0.43 0.78
CA LEU A 90 10.61 1.04 -0.47
C LEU A 90 11.39 0.05 -1.33
N ALA A 91 12.35 -0.67 -0.73
CA ALA A 91 13.14 -1.70 -1.42
C ALA A 91 12.23 -2.80 -2.00
N ARG A 92 11.22 -3.23 -1.22
CA ARG A 92 10.25 -4.24 -1.68
C ARG A 92 9.43 -3.74 -2.88
N ALA A 93 8.95 -2.50 -2.85
CA ALA A 93 8.16 -1.92 -3.94
C ALA A 93 9.00 -1.74 -5.23
N LEU A 94 10.26 -1.31 -5.10
CA LEU A 94 11.20 -1.19 -6.21
C LEU A 94 11.59 -2.54 -6.80
N ALA A 95 11.78 -3.58 -5.98
CA ALA A 95 12.04 -4.93 -6.45
C ALA A 95 10.87 -5.45 -7.31
N ALA A 96 9.64 -5.38 -6.79
CA ALA A 96 8.45 -5.81 -7.53
C ALA A 96 8.20 -5.00 -8.82
N ARG A 97 8.56 -3.71 -8.83
CA ARG A 97 8.54 -2.88 -10.06
C ARG A 97 9.48 -3.42 -11.12
N ARG A 98 10.73 -3.70 -10.76
CA ARG A 98 11.75 -4.20 -11.69
C ARG A 98 11.38 -5.57 -12.25
N GLU A 99 10.81 -6.45 -11.42
CA GLU A 99 10.28 -7.74 -11.85
C GLU A 99 9.18 -7.56 -12.92
N LEU A 100 8.21 -6.67 -12.67
CA LEU A 100 7.14 -6.38 -13.63
C LEU A 100 7.66 -5.79 -14.96
N ASP A 101 8.68 -4.94 -14.90
CA ASP A 101 9.27 -4.34 -16.10
C ASP A 101 10.08 -5.38 -16.91
N GLY A 102 10.75 -6.32 -16.23
CA GLY A 102 11.41 -7.47 -16.85
C GLY A 102 10.43 -8.44 -17.54
N GLU A 103 9.29 -8.72 -16.90
CA GLU A 103 8.21 -9.53 -17.47
C GLU A 103 7.64 -8.94 -18.78
N GLN A 104 7.69 -7.62 -18.98
CA GLN A 104 7.16 -6.97 -20.19
C GLN A 104 8.17 -6.89 -21.35
N THR A 105 9.44 -7.20 -21.08
CA THR A 105 10.53 -7.11 -22.08
C THR A 105 10.81 -8.46 -22.74
N THR A 106 10.17 -9.55 -22.28
CA THR A 106 10.34 -10.93 -22.76
C THR A 106 9.12 -11.38 -23.55
#